data_AF-A0A6J5VDI0-F1
#
_entry.id   AF-A0A6J5VDI0-F1
#
_cell.length_a   1.000
_cell.length_b   1.000
_cell.length_c   1.000
_cell.angle_alpha   90.00
_cell.angle_beta   90.00
_cell.angle_gamma   90.00
#
_symmetry.space_group_name_H-M   'P 1'
#
loop_
_entity.id
_entity.type
_entity.pdbx_description
1 polymer ?
#
loop_
_entity_poly.entity_id
_entity_poly.type
_entity_poly.pdbx_seq_one_letter_code
_entity_poly.pdbx_strand_id
1 'polypeptide(L)'
;MRKAPSVPEALNENLNGAIFCEEEAVPAVCGIRAIWVTQANRRKHIATQLLDALRKSFCMGFVLEHSQLAFSQPTSAGKALASNYIGGGYFLVYKTNNLKGPDSI
;
A
#
# COMPACT_ATOMS: atom_id res chain seq x y z
N MET A 1 -25.06 5.33 -4.82
CA MET A 1 -24.50 4.08 -4.24
C MET A 1 -24.15 3.17 -5.41
N ARG A 2 -22.86 3.01 -5.76
CA ARG A 2 -22.46 2.08 -6.82
C ARG A 2 -22.29 0.69 -6.21
N LYS A 3 -23.00 -0.30 -6.75
CA LYS A 3 -22.95 -1.69 -6.33
C LYS A 3 -21.59 -2.28 -6.75
N ALA A 4 -20.89 -2.93 -5.84
CA ALA A 4 -19.66 -3.66 -6.17
C ALA A 4 -19.99 -4.75 -7.21
N PRO A 5 -19.12 -5.00 -8.20
CA PRO A 5 -19.33 -6.07 -9.16
C PRO A 5 -19.33 -7.42 -8.42
N SER A 6 -20.34 -8.25 -8.70
CA SER A 6 -20.48 -9.59 -8.14
C SER A 6 -19.48 -10.53 -8.81
N VAL A 7 -18.37 -10.81 -8.12
CA VAL A 7 -17.34 -11.76 -8.57
C VAL A 7 -17.83 -13.20 -8.39
N PRO A 8 -17.68 -14.11 -9.39
CA PRO A 8 -18.07 -15.51 -9.28
C PRO A 8 -17.36 -16.26 -8.13
N GLU A 9 -18.14 -17.02 -7.38
CA GLU A 9 -17.76 -17.73 -6.14
C GLU A 9 -16.59 -18.73 -6.30
N ALA A 10 -16.32 -19.20 -7.51
CA ALA A 10 -15.21 -20.12 -7.82
C ALA A 10 -13.82 -19.45 -7.91
N LEU A 11 -13.76 -18.12 -8.05
CA LEU A 11 -12.50 -17.36 -8.02
C LEU A 11 -12.04 -17.05 -6.59
N ASN A 12 -12.94 -17.15 -5.60
CA ASN A 12 -12.72 -16.89 -4.18
C ASN A 12 -11.52 -17.68 -3.60
N GLU A 13 -11.48 -19.00 -3.85
CA GLU A 13 -10.51 -19.91 -3.24
C GLU A 13 -9.05 -19.66 -3.68
N ASN A 14 -8.85 -19.16 -4.91
CA ASN A 14 -7.51 -18.94 -5.49
C ASN A 14 -6.98 -17.49 -5.37
N LEU A 15 -7.78 -16.55 -4.85
CA LEU A 15 -7.45 -15.13 -4.79
C LEU A 15 -6.99 -14.65 -3.41
N ASN A 16 -6.83 -15.53 -2.42
CA ASN A 16 -6.59 -15.21 -1.01
C ASN A 16 -5.36 -14.30 -0.72
N GLY A 17 -4.50 -14.02 -1.71
CA GLY A 17 -3.38 -13.08 -1.60
C GLY A 17 -3.39 -11.93 -2.60
N ALA A 18 -4.27 -11.94 -3.61
CA ALA A 18 -4.25 -10.96 -4.69
C ALA A 18 -4.57 -9.54 -4.19
N ILE A 19 -4.03 -8.54 -4.88
CA ILE A 19 -4.33 -7.13 -4.64
C ILE A 19 -4.96 -6.59 -5.92
N PHE A 20 -6.21 -6.13 -5.78
CA PHE A 20 -6.95 -5.46 -6.84
C PHE A 20 -6.73 -3.96 -6.70
N CYS A 21 -6.29 -3.33 -7.78
CA CYS A 21 -6.10 -1.88 -7.85
C CYS A 21 -7.23 -1.30 -8.68
N GLU A 22 -7.67 -0.10 -8.31
CA GLU A 22 -8.50 0.70 -9.20
C GLU A 22 -7.68 1.11 -10.44
N GLU A 23 -8.36 1.30 -11.57
CA GLU A 23 -7.72 1.71 -12.82
C GLU A 23 -7.27 3.18 -12.77
N GLU A 24 -8.04 4.02 -12.08
CA GLU A 24 -7.73 5.44 -11.91
C GLU A 24 -6.66 5.63 -10.84
N ALA A 25 -5.57 6.31 -11.23
CA ALA A 25 -4.51 6.65 -10.30
C ALA A 25 -4.92 7.82 -9.41
N VAL A 26 -4.67 7.71 -8.11
CA VAL A 26 -4.87 8.79 -7.14
C VAL A 26 -3.52 9.35 -6.66
N PRO A 27 -3.43 10.65 -6.32
CA PRO A 27 -2.21 11.25 -5.82
C PRO A 27 -1.75 10.63 -4.48
N ALA A 28 -0.45 10.40 -4.36
CA ALA A 28 0.21 10.08 -3.10
C ALA A 28 1.40 11.04 -2.89
N VAL A 29 1.76 11.30 -1.63
CA VAL A 29 2.88 12.21 -1.29
C VAL A 29 4.16 11.41 -1.02
N CYS A 30 4.04 10.26 -0.36
CA CYS A 30 5.19 9.46 0.03
C CYS A 30 5.04 8.00 -0.41
N GLY A 31 6.03 7.51 -1.15
CA GLY A 31 6.16 6.11 -1.56
C GLY A 31 7.04 5.31 -0.60
N ILE A 32 6.47 4.33 0.12
CA ILE A 32 7.22 3.37 0.92
C ILE A 32 7.80 2.31 -0.02
N ARG A 33 9.07 2.52 -0.41
CA ARG A 33 9.80 1.58 -1.26
C ARG A 33 10.00 0.22 -0.58
N ALA A 34 10.36 0.23 0.71
CA ALA A 34 10.56 -0.97 1.51
C ALA A 34 10.38 -0.67 2.99
N ILE A 35 9.88 -1.65 3.74
CA ILE A 35 9.83 -1.63 5.20
C ILE A 35 10.11 -3.05 5.71
N TRP A 36 10.93 -3.16 6.74
CA TRP A 36 11.35 -4.45 7.27
C TRP A 36 11.59 -4.39 8.77
N VAL A 37 11.24 -5.50 9.43
CA VAL A 37 11.54 -5.77 10.84
C VAL A 37 11.98 -7.23 10.95
N THR A 38 13.02 -7.51 11.74
CA THR A 38 13.49 -8.87 12.02
C THR A 38 12.34 -9.75 12.51
N GLN A 39 12.33 -11.03 12.13
CA GLN A 39 11.26 -11.95 12.51
C GLN A 39 10.99 -11.97 14.03
N ALA A 40 12.04 -12.01 14.84
CA ALA A 40 11.97 -12.04 16.31
C ALA A 40 11.39 -10.76 16.94
N ASN A 41 11.31 -9.66 16.18
CA ASN A 41 10.78 -8.38 16.66
C ASN A 41 9.50 -7.95 15.93
N ARG A 42 8.93 -8.81 15.07
CA ARG A 42 7.62 -8.55 14.48
C ARG A 42 6.55 -8.52 15.56
N ARG A 43 5.43 -7.85 15.26
CA ARG A 43 4.26 -7.71 16.15
C ARG A 43 4.53 -6.97 17.47
N LYS A 44 5.67 -6.27 17.57
CA LYS A 44 6.01 -5.35 18.67
C LYS A 44 5.83 -3.87 18.27
N HIS A 45 4.97 -3.59 17.28
CA HIS A 45 4.69 -2.24 16.76
C HIS A 45 5.88 -1.44 16.18
N ILE A 46 7.04 -2.06 15.95
CA ILE A 46 8.21 -1.36 15.39
C ILE A 46 7.92 -0.80 14.00
N ALA A 47 7.30 -1.59 13.11
CA ALA A 47 6.96 -1.11 11.77
C ALA A 47 5.95 0.05 11.80
N THR A 48 4.99 0.02 12.73
CA THR A 48 4.06 1.13 12.97
C THR A 48 4.80 2.39 13.38
N GLN A 49 5.72 2.29 14.35
CA GLN A 49 6.53 3.43 14.80
C GLN A 49 7.41 3.99 13.67
N LEU A 50 7.97 3.13 12.81
CA LEU A 50 8.72 3.58 11.62
C LEU A 50 7.83 4.39 10.66
N LEU A 51 6.58 3.95 10.44
CA LEU A 51 5.64 4.67 9.59
C LEU A 51 5.14 5.97 10.24
N ASP A 52 4.94 6.02 11.55
CA ASP A 52 4.58 7.25 12.28
C ASP A 52 5.72 8.28 12.21
N ALA A 53 6.96 7.82 12.38
CA ALA A 53 8.14 8.67 12.24
C ALA A 53 8.29 9.21 10.81
N LEU A 54 8.05 8.37 9.80
CA LEU A 54 8.01 8.78 8.40
C LEU A 54 6.98 9.89 8.19
N ARG A 55 5.73 9.69 8.63
CA ARG A 55 4.65 10.67 8.46
C ARG A 55 4.99 12.03 9.05
N LYS A 56 5.69 12.07 10.19
CA LYS A 56 6.05 13.29 10.91
C LYS A 56 7.30 13.99 10.37
N SER A 57 8.16 13.28 9.63
CA SER A 57 9.49 13.80 9.24
C SER A 57 9.69 13.95 7.73
N PHE A 58 8.90 13.27 6.89
CA PHE A 58 9.12 13.26 5.44
C PHE A 58 8.88 14.62 4.76
N CYS A 59 7.86 15.36 5.20
CA CYS A 59 7.52 16.68 4.66
C CYS A 59 7.59 17.72 5.79
N MET A 60 8.54 18.65 5.72
CA MET A 60 8.76 19.63 6.79
C MET A 60 7.50 20.47 7.04
N GLY A 61 7.08 20.56 8.30
CA GLY A 61 5.90 21.33 8.71
C GLY A 61 4.56 20.61 8.50
N PHE A 62 4.55 19.38 7.99
CA PHE A 62 3.34 18.60 7.78
C PHE A 62 3.46 17.19 8.33
N VAL A 63 2.42 16.72 9.01
CA VAL A 63 2.26 15.30 9.31
C VAL A 63 1.41 14.70 8.19
N LEU A 64 2.01 13.79 7.41
CA LEU A 64 1.28 13.16 6.30
C LEU A 64 0.09 12.36 6.83
N GLU A 65 -1.00 12.31 6.09
CA GLU A 65 -2.13 11.42 6.36
C GLU A 65 -1.86 10.00 5.87
N HIS A 66 -2.58 9.02 6.43
CA HIS A 66 -2.52 7.62 5.96
C HIS A 66 -2.83 7.50 4.46
N SER A 67 -3.81 8.27 3.97
CA SER A 67 -4.19 8.31 2.56
C SER A 67 -3.13 8.90 1.63
N GLN A 68 -2.08 9.54 2.17
CA GLN A 68 -1.00 10.12 1.39
C GLN A 68 0.22 9.18 1.26
N LEU A 69 0.13 7.98 1.85
CA LEU A 69 1.16 6.95 1.82
C LEU A 69 0.81 5.90 0.78
N ALA A 70 1.74 5.62 -0.13
CA ALA A 70 1.64 4.53 -1.09
C ALA A 70 2.75 3.51 -0.89
N PHE A 71 2.44 2.23 -0.96
CA PHE A 71 3.41 1.15 -0.82
C PHE A 71 3.84 0.63 -2.18
N SER A 72 5.12 0.27 -2.34
CA SER A 72 5.55 -0.54 -3.48
C SER A 72 4.82 -1.89 -3.45
N GLN A 73 4.90 -2.69 -4.53
CA GLN A 73 4.24 -4.00 -4.60
C GLN A 73 4.49 -4.82 -3.31
N PRO A 74 3.48 -4.99 -2.44
CA PRO A 74 3.73 -5.46 -1.09
C PRO A 74 3.78 -7.00 -1.07
N THR A 75 4.60 -7.54 -0.17
CA THR A 75 4.55 -8.95 0.20
C THR A 75 3.28 -9.25 1.02
N SER A 76 2.97 -10.52 1.30
CA SER A 76 1.86 -10.89 2.19
C SER A 76 1.95 -10.22 3.58
N ALA A 77 3.16 -10.19 4.16
CA ALA A 77 3.42 -9.47 5.40
C ALA A 77 3.28 -7.94 5.24
N GLY A 78 3.70 -7.39 4.10
CA GLY A 78 3.53 -5.98 3.75
C GLY A 78 2.06 -5.59 3.63
N LYS A 79 1.23 -6.42 2.97
CA LYS A 79 -0.22 -6.23 2.86
C LYS A 79 -0.87 -6.20 4.23
N ALA A 80 -0.56 -7.18 5.09
CA ALA A 80 -1.08 -7.23 6.46
C ALA A 80 -0.67 -6.00 7.29
N LEU A 81 0.58 -5.53 7.14
CA LEU A 81 1.03 -4.31 7.79
C LEU A 81 0.28 -3.08 7.27
N ALA A 82 0.21 -2.90 5.96
CA ALA A 82 -0.42 -1.73 5.32
C ALA A 82 -1.91 -1.65 5.69
N SER A 83 -2.67 -2.74 5.54
CA SER A 83 -4.09 -2.78 5.92
C SER A 83 -4.31 -2.43 7.39
N ASN A 84 -3.52 -3.01 8.30
CA ASN A 84 -3.66 -2.74 9.73
C ASN A 84 -3.26 -1.31 10.10
N TYR A 85 -2.23 -0.75 9.45
CA TYR A 85 -1.74 0.59 9.75
C TYR A 85 -2.67 1.68 9.25
N ILE A 86 -3.16 1.56 8.01
CA ILE A 86 -4.06 2.53 7.39
C ILE A 86 -5.43 2.51 8.09
N GLY A 87 -5.88 1.34 8.54
CA GLY A 87 -7.15 1.17 9.28
C GLY A 87 -8.40 1.18 8.39
N GLY A 88 -8.23 1.17 7.06
CA GLY A 88 -9.30 1.14 6.07
C GLY A 88 -9.33 -0.16 5.25
N GLY A 89 -10.41 -0.36 4.50
CA GLY A 89 -10.57 -1.49 3.57
C GLY A 89 -9.67 -1.43 2.33
N TYR A 90 -8.89 -0.37 2.16
CA TYR A 90 -7.98 -0.14 1.04
C TYR A 90 -6.73 0.61 1.49
N PHE A 91 -5.66 0.53 0.70
CA PHE A 91 -4.42 1.28 0.86
C PHE A 91 -3.82 1.57 -0.52
N LEU A 92 -3.03 2.64 -0.65
CA LEU A 92 -2.45 3.00 -1.93
C LEU A 92 -1.24 2.13 -2.24
N VAL A 93 -1.12 1.75 -3.50
CA VAL A 93 0.05 1.05 -4.05
C VAL A 93 0.57 1.78 -5.27
N TYR A 94 1.89 1.77 -5.45
CA TYR A 94 2.52 2.28 -6.66
C TYR A 94 3.33 1.19 -7.35
N LYS A 95 3.36 1.26 -8.68
CA LYS A 95 4.26 0.48 -9.51
C LYS A 95 5.28 1.42 -10.13
N THR A 96 6.54 1.04 -10.08
CA THR A 96 7.56 1.62 -10.95
C THR A 96 7.33 1.04 -12.34
N ASN A 97 6.33 1.53 -13.05
CA ASN A 97 6.24 1.25 -14.46
C ASN A 97 7.54 1.84 -15.06
N ASN A 98 8.39 1.00 -15.66
CA ASN A 98 9.35 1.53 -16.64
C ASN A 98 8.48 2.34 -17.59
N LEU A 99 8.69 3.66 -17.63
CA LEU A 99 8.08 4.54 -18.60
C LEU A 99 8.49 4.01 -19.97
N LYS A 100 7.73 3.08 -20.54
CA LYS A 100 7.59 3.04 -21.98
C LYS A 100 6.80 4.30 -22.28
N GLY A 101 7.53 5.40 -22.43
CA GLY A 101 6.96 6.63 -22.92
C GLY A 101 6.26 6.36 -24.26
N PRO A 102 5.33 7.22 -24.66
CA PRO A 102 4.65 7.10 -25.95
C PRO A 102 5.58 7.12 -27.19
N ASP A 103 6.89 7.31 -27.01
CA ASP A 103 7.90 7.38 -28.08
C ASP A 103 8.90 6.20 -28.11
N SER A 104 8.52 5.02 -27.60
CA SER A 104 9.33 3.82 -27.84
C SER A 104 9.04 3.28 -29.24
N ILE A 105 9.84 3.71 -30.23
CA ILE A 105 9.92 3.16 -31.60
C ILE A 105 10.31 1.67 -31.53
#